data_AF-T1BNC7-F1
#
_entry.id   AF-T1BNC7-F1
#
_cell.length_a   1.000
_cell.length_b   1.000
_cell.length_c   1.000
_cell.angle_alpha   90.00
_cell.angle_beta   90.00
_cell.angle_gamma   90.00
#
_symmetry.space_group_name_H-M   'P 1'
#
loop_
_entity.id
_entity.type
_entity.pdbx_description
1 polymer ?
#
loop_
_entity_poly.entity_id
_entity_poly.type
_entity_poly.pdbx_seq_one_letter_code
_entity_poly.pdbx_strand_id
1 'polypeptide(L)'
;AQRHRILPVKVTPEAVHFASAEPFEAAWAKDLAPMLRRDIVRVVANPIEINRYLAQFYGVQRSVQMARDGAENSPGALFNFEQLVELGKGGEIGADDRHVVNIVDWLLQYAFEQRASDIHLEPRRDSGRIRFRIDGVLHGVFELPPAVQNAVTARIKILARMDVAERRRPQDGRIKTRSAGG
;
A
#
# COMPACT_ATOMS: atom_id res chain seq x y z
N ALA A 1 -7.57 13.52 -10.34
CA ALA A 1 -7.80 13.10 -8.94
C ALA A 1 -6.57 13.23 -8.05
N GLN A 2 -5.43 12.59 -8.37
CA GLN A 2 -4.22 12.63 -7.53
C GLN A 2 -3.61 14.04 -7.37
N ARG A 3 -3.62 14.85 -8.45
CA ARG A 3 -3.24 16.28 -8.42
C ARG A 3 -4.08 17.10 -7.45
N HIS A 4 -5.35 16.73 -7.26
CA HIS A 4 -6.31 17.42 -6.41
C HIS A 4 -6.50 16.73 -5.05
N ARG A 5 -5.78 15.64 -4.77
CA ARG A 5 -5.86 14.85 -3.52
C ARG A 5 -7.30 14.48 -3.11
N ILE A 6 -8.10 14.03 -4.08
CA ILE A 6 -9.50 13.62 -3.89
C ILE A 6 -9.69 12.12 -4.06
N LEU A 7 -10.54 11.51 -3.23
CA LEU A 7 -10.85 10.08 -3.25
C LEU A 7 -12.37 9.85 -3.34
N PRO A 8 -12.89 9.15 -4.37
CA PRO A 8 -14.30 8.77 -4.38
C PRO A 8 -14.59 7.73 -3.30
N VAL A 9 -15.52 8.04 -2.39
CA VAL A 9 -15.86 7.18 -1.24
C VAL A 9 -17.24 6.57 -1.31
N LYS A 10 -18.15 7.14 -2.11
CA LYS A 10 -19.50 6.60 -2.32
C LYS A 10 -20.06 7.03 -3.66
N VAL A 11 -20.64 6.08 -4.39
CA VAL A 11 -21.32 6.33 -5.66
C VAL A 11 -22.80 5.98 -5.49
N THR A 12 -23.67 6.94 -5.83
CA THR A 12 -25.13 6.75 -5.89
C THR A 12 -25.63 7.14 -7.29
N PRO A 13 -26.88 6.79 -7.66
CA PRO A 13 -27.44 7.22 -8.94
C PRO A 13 -27.46 8.75 -9.11
N GLU A 14 -27.68 9.49 -8.02
CA GLU A 14 -27.82 10.96 -8.02
C GLU A 14 -26.47 11.67 -7.85
N ALA A 15 -25.61 11.17 -6.97
CA ALA A 15 -24.39 11.86 -6.58
C ALA A 15 -23.18 10.95 -6.36
N VAL A 16 -21.98 11.51 -6.55
CA VAL A 16 -20.70 10.92 -6.18
C VAL A 16 -20.09 11.70 -5.02
N HIS A 17 -19.75 10.99 -3.95
CA HIS A 17 -19.11 11.57 -2.77
C HIS A 17 -17.61 11.45 -2.89
N PHE A 18 -16.91 12.57 -2.77
CA PHE A 18 -15.46 12.67 -2.81
C PHE A 18 -14.92 13.18 -1.48
N ALA A 19 -14.06 12.38 -0.85
CA ALA A 19 -13.32 12.78 0.32
C ALA A 19 -12.10 13.61 -0.08
N SER A 20 -11.86 14.69 0.66
CA SER A 20 -10.69 15.57 0.52
C SER A 20 -10.16 15.99 1.90
N ALA A 21 -8.84 16.15 1.99
CA ALA A 21 -8.20 16.79 3.15
C ALA A 21 -8.14 18.32 3.00
N GLU A 22 -8.43 18.84 1.80
CA GLU A 22 -8.34 20.25 1.44
C GLU A 22 -9.77 20.79 1.18
N PRO A 23 -10.50 21.27 2.20
CA PRO A 23 -11.91 21.67 2.07
C PRO A 23 -12.11 22.90 1.16
N PHE A 24 -11.12 23.79 1.13
CA PHE A 24 -11.15 25.03 0.36
C PHE A 24 -10.80 24.82 -1.12
N GLU A 25 -10.15 23.71 -1.46
CA GLU A 25 -9.86 23.32 -2.84
C GLU A 25 -11.13 22.72 -3.47
N ALA A 26 -11.91 23.58 -4.13
CA ALA A 26 -13.20 23.23 -4.73
C ALA A 26 -13.22 23.21 -6.26
N ALA A 27 -12.21 23.80 -6.90
CA ALA A 27 -12.22 24.08 -8.33
C ALA A 27 -12.45 22.81 -9.18
N TRP A 28 -11.77 21.72 -8.81
CA TRP A 28 -11.86 20.43 -9.48
C TRP A 28 -13.29 19.85 -9.55
N ALA A 29 -14.16 20.18 -8.61
CA ALA A 29 -15.52 19.64 -8.58
C ALA A 29 -16.36 20.22 -9.73
N LYS A 30 -16.13 21.49 -10.09
CA LYS A 30 -16.82 22.13 -11.22
C LYS A 30 -16.39 21.53 -12.55
N ASP A 31 -15.12 21.14 -12.67
CA ASP A 31 -14.58 20.54 -13.89
C ASP A 31 -15.04 19.08 -14.06
N LEU A 32 -15.20 18.36 -12.95
CA LEU A 32 -15.50 16.92 -12.95
C LEU A 32 -17.01 16.62 -13.04
N ALA A 33 -17.87 17.50 -12.51
CA ALA A 33 -19.33 17.28 -12.50
C ALA A 33 -19.94 17.06 -13.90
N PRO A 34 -19.57 17.82 -14.96
CA PRO A 34 -20.09 17.60 -16.31
C PRO A 34 -19.72 16.23 -16.88
N MET A 35 -18.53 15.72 -16.54
CA MET A 35 -18.06 14.41 -17.02
C MET A 35 -18.80 13.24 -16.37
N LEU A 36 -19.15 13.38 -15.09
CA LEU A 36 -19.79 12.31 -14.31
C LEU A 36 -21.31 12.24 -14.50
N ARG A 37 -21.93 13.31 -15.03
CA ARG A 37 -23.41 13.45 -15.17
C ARG A 37 -24.16 13.17 -13.87
N ARG A 38 -23.53 13.48 -12.73
CA ARG A 38 -24.02 13.29 -11.37
C ARG A 38 -23.53 14.43 -10.50
N ASP A 39 -24.26 14.71 -9.43
CA ASP A 39 -23.85 15.72 -8.46
C ASP A 39 -22.58 15.28 -7.73
N ILE A 40 -21.76 16.26 -7.34
CA ILE A 40 -20.55 16.01 -6.57
C ILE A 40 -20.76 16.52 -5.15
N VAL A 41 -20.76 15.58 -4.21
CA VAL A 41 -20.78 15.88 -2.77
C VAL A 41 -19.35 15.81 -2.24
N ARG A 42 -18.86 16.90 -1.66
CA ARG A 42 -17.52 16.94 -1.06
C ARG A 42 -17.62 16.68 0.42
N VAL A 43 -16.84 15.72 0.91
CA VAL A 43 -16.72 15.41 2.34
C VAL A 43 -15.29 15.64 2.80
N VAL A 44 -15.13 16.15 4.02
CA VAL A 44 -13.81 16.38 4.62
C VAL A 44 -13.37 15.11 5.33
N ALA A 45 -12.12 14.72 5.13
CA ALA A 45 -11.54 13.56 5.80
C ALA A 45 -10.14 13.87 6.33
N ASN A 46 -9.68 13.03 7.26
CA ASN A 46 -8.37 13.18 7.87
C ASN A 46 -7.26 13.10 6.80
N PRO A 47 -6.31 14.06 6.76
CA PRO A 47 -5.21 14.05 5.79
C PRO A 47 -4.38 12.77 5.82
N ILE A 48 -4.19 12.16 6.99
CA ILE A 48 -3.44 10.91 7.13
C ILE A 48 -4.19 9.76 6.45
N GLU A 49 -5.50 9.70 6.62
CA GLU A 49 -6.34 8.66 6.02
C GLU A 49 -6.48 8.86 4.51
N ILE A 50 -6.75 10.09 4.06
CA ILE A 50 -6.79 10.46 2.63
C ILE A 50 -5.50 10.04 1.93
N ASN A 51 -4.33 10.40 2.47
CA ASN A 51 -3.06 10.08 1.83
C ASN A 51 -2.81 8.57 1.77
N ARG A 52 -3.14 7.84 2.84
CA ARG A 52 -3.06 6.38 2.89
C ARG A 52 -3.93 5.73 1.80
N TYR A 53 -5.20 6.11 1.74
CA TYR A 53 -6.14 5.52 0.79
C TYR A 53 -5.91 5.97 -0.65
N LEU A 54 -5.41 7.20 -0.88
CA LEU A 54 -5.00 7.65 -2.21
C LEU A 54 -3.87 6.80 -2.78
N ALA A 55 -2.87 6.46 -1.95
CA ALA A 55 -1.77 5.59 -2.35
C ALA A 55 -2.27 4.19 -2.72
N GLN A 56 -3.22 3.64 -1.94
CA GLN A 56 -3.82 2.33 -2.19
C GLN A 56 -4.72 2.34 -3.44
N PHE A 57 -5.66 3.29 -3.54
CA PHE A 57 -6.68 3.33 -4.61
C PHE A 57 -6.08 3.64 -5.99
N TYR A 58 -5.20 4.64 -6.07
CA TYR A 58 -4.57 5.02 -7.35
C TYR A 58 -3.31 4.20 -7.67
N GLY A 59 -2.76 3.47 -6.71
CA GLY A 59 -1.75 2.45 -6.96
C GLY A 59 -2.29 1.33 -7.88
N VAL A 60 -3.53 0.89 -7.64
CA VAL A 60 -4.22 -0.17 -8.40
C VAL A 60 -4.52 0.24 -9.85
N GLN A 61 -5.02 1.45 -10.10
CA GLN A 61 -5.33 1.87 -11.48
C GLN A 61 -4.06 2.11 -12.31
N ARG A 62 -3.01 2.62 -11.68
CA ARG A 62 -1.73 2.85 -12.36
C ARG A 62 -1.00 1.54 -12.66
N SER A 63 -1.08 0.55 -11.77
CA SER A 63 -0.49 -0.77 -11.99
C SER A 63 -1.12 -1.51 -13.17
N VAL A 64 -2.44 -1.46 -13.30
CA VAL A 64 -3.17 -2.09 -14.40
C VAL A 64 -2.84 -1.41 -15.74
N GLN A 65 -2.72 -0.08 -15.75
CA GLN A 65 -2.35 0.66 -16.96
C GLN A 65 -0.88 0.41 -17.34
N MET A 66 0.05 0.44 -16.38
CA MET A 66 1.49 0.21 -16.63
C MET A 66 1.82 -1.25 -17.01
N ALA A 67 1.06 -2.23 -16.51
CA ALA A 67 1.18 -3.62 -16.94
C ALA A 67 0.73 -3.82 -18.41
N ARG A 68 -0.22 -3.02 -18.89
CA ARG A 68 -0.61 -3.00 -20.32
C ARG A 68 0.44 -2.30 -21.20
N ASP A 69 1.14 -1.31 -20.65
CA ASP A 69 2.12 -0.49 -21.37
C ASP A 69 3.57 -1.01 -21.24
N GLY A 70 3.79 -2.20 -20.65
CA GLY A 70 5.09 -2.89 -20.61
C GLY A 70 6.17 -2.22 -19.76
N ALA A 71 5.81 -1.27 -18.90
CA ALA A 71 6.76 -0.53 -18.07
C ALA A 71 7.02 -1.27 -16.74
N GLU A 72 8.01 -2.15 -16.72
CA GLU A 72 8.33 -3.02 -15.56
C GLU A 72 8.90 -2.30 -14.32
N ASN A 73 9.13 -0.97 -14.35
CA ASN A 73 9.89 -0.26 -13.32
C ASN A 73 9.16 0.97 -12.76
N SER A 74 8.07 0.77 -11.99
CA SER A 74 7.48 1.84 -11.19
C SER A 74 7.09 1.38 -9.77
N PRO A 75 7.69 1.93 -8.70
CA PRO A 75 7.46 1.51 -7.31
C PRO A 75 6.03 1.67 -6.79
N GLY A 76 5.22 2.52 -7.43
CA GLY A 76 3.83 2.78 -7.04
C GLY A 76 2.78 1.91 -7.75
N ALA A 77 3.20 1.08 -8.71
CA ALA A 77 2.35 0.18 -9.50
C ALA A 77 2.33 -1.26 -8.94
N LEU A 78 2.71 -1.46 -7.68
CA LEU A 78 3.01 -2.79 -7.15
C LEU A 78 1.88 -3.46 -6.36
N PHE A 79 0.75 -2.77 -6.13
CA PHE A 79 -0.28 -3.29 -5.22
C PHE A 79 -1.65 -3.31 -5.87
N ASN A 80 -1.80 -4.11 -6.91
CA ASN A 80 -3.13 -4.60 -7.26
C ASN A 80 -3.61 -5.53 -6.11
N PHE A 81 -4.59 -5.09 -5.33
CA PHE A 81 -5.22 -5.91 -4.28
C PHE A 81 -5.77 -7.22 -4.86
N GLU A 82 -6.26 -7.19 -6.10
CA GLU A 82 -6.71 -8.38 -6.82
C GLU A 82 -5.55 -9.36 -7.10
N GLN A 83 -4.37 -8.84 -7.46
CA GLN A 83 -3.17 -9.65 -7.68
C GLN A 83 -2.62 -10.22 -6.37
N LEU A 84 -2.71 -9.50 -5.25
CA LEU A 84 -2.40 -10.00 -3.90
C LEU A 84 -3.34 -11.14 -3.47
N VAL A 85 -4.63 -11.02 -3.81
CA VAL A 85 -5.64 -12.06 -3.56
C VAL A 85 -5.43 -13.27 -4.48
N GLU A 86 -5.06 -13.06 -5.74
CA GLU A 86 -4.69 -14.14 -6.68
C GLU A 86 -3.40 -14.85 -6.27
N LEU A 87 -2.37 -14.12 -5.86
CA LEU A 87 -1.15 -14.68 -5.24
C LEU A 87 -1.52 -15.59 -4.07
N GLY A 88 -2.41 -15.13 -3.18
CA GLY A 88 -2.91 -15.91 -2.05
C GLY A 88 -3.72 -17.17 -2.43
N LYS A 89 -4.24 -17.24 -3.67
CA LYS A 89 -5.01 -18.38 -4.19
C LYS A 89 -4.14 -19.35 -5.01
N GLY A 90 -3.01 -18.89 -5.56
CA GLY A 90 -2.14 -19.64 -6.45
C GLY A 90 -0.90 -20.21 -5.77
N GLY A 91 -0.97 -21.47 -5.31
CA GLY A 91 0.19 -22.28 -4.96
C GLY A 91 1.09 -21.77 -3.82
N GLU A 92 2.24 -22.42 -3.64
CA GLU A 92 3.24 -22.05 -2.63
C GLU A 92 3.96 -20.75 -3.03
N ILE A 93 3.59 -19.63 -2.38
CA ILE A 93 4.29 -18.36 -2.55
C ILE A 93 5.63 -18.41 -1.79
N GLY A 94 6.73 -18.40 -2.55
CA GLY A 94 8.09 -18.38 -2.01
C GLY A 94 8.56 -16.99 -1.58
N ALA A 95 9.60 -16.94 -0.75
CA ALA A 95 10.24 -15.67 -0.36
C ALA A 95 10.96 -14.97 -1.52
N ASP A 96 11.36 -15.71 -2.55
CA ASP A 96 12.04 -15.20 -3.74
C ASP A 96 11.06 -14.88 -4.89
N ASP A 97 9.76 -15.01 -4.66
CA ASP A 97 8.74 -14.57 -5.60
C ASP A 97 8.92 -13.06 -5.89
N ARG A 98 8.92 -12.68 -7.17
CA ARG A 98 9.16 -11.30 -7.61
C ARG A 98 8.21 -10.31 -6.95
N HIS A 99 6.96 -10.70 -6.70
CA HIS A 99 5.98 -9.86 -6.01
C HIS A 99 6.33 -9.67 -4.54
N VAL A 100 6.81 -10.71 -3.87
CA VAL A 100 7.23 -10.65 -2.46
C VAL A 100 8.46 -9.77 -2.30
N VAL A 101 9.44 -9.89 -3.19
CA VAL A 101 10.63 -9.01 -3.22
C VAL A 101 10.19 -7.55 -3.36
N ASN A 102 9.34 -7.26 -4.34
CA ASN A 102 8.84 -5.91 -4.59
C ASN A 102 8.04 -5.33 -3.42
N ILE A 103 7.20 -6.15 -2.75
CA ILE A 103 6.48 -5.74 -1.54
C ILE A 103 7.47 -5.30 -0.46
N VAL A 104 8.51 -6.11 -0.19
CA VAL A 104 9.50 -5.83 0.85
C VAL A 104 10.30 -4.57 0.55
N ASP A 105 10.79 -4.43 -0.69
CA ASP A 105 11.58 -3.27 -1.09
C ASP A 105 10.76 -1.97 -0.98
N TRP A 106 9.51 -2.01 -1.43
CA TRP A 106 8.60 -0.88 -1.26
C TRP A 106 8.31 -0.58 0.20
N LEU A 107 8.07 -1.58 1.05
CA LEU A 107 7.82 -1.37 2.48
C LEU A 107 8.97 -0.64 3.17
N LEU A 108 10.21 -1.04 2.87
CA LEU A 108 11.41 -0.41 3.42
C LEU A 108 11.55 1.03 2.93
N GLN A 109 11.36 1.26 1.63
CA GLN A 109 11.43 2.60 1.03
C GLN A 109 10.32 3.52 1.57
N TYR A 110 9.09 3.02 1.64
CA TYR A 110 7.95 3.79 2.13
C TYR A 110 8.09 4.12 3.61
N ALA A 111 8.56 3.18 4.44
CA ALA A 111 8.86 3.45 5.85
C ALA A 111 9.92 4.56 5.99
N PHE A 112 10.96 4.54 5.15
CA PHE A 112 11.98 5.58 5.13
C PHE A 112 11.41 6.95 4.73
N GLU A 113 10.63 7.00 3.64
CA GLU A 113 9.98 8.24 3.16
C GLU A 113 9.01 8.84 4.19
N GLN A 114 8.25 8.00 4.88
CA GLN A 114 7.33 8.42 5.95
C GLN A 114 8.05 8.68 7.29
N ARG A 115 9.38 8.54 7.35
CA ARG A 115 10.18 8.67 8.58
C ARG A 115 9.66 7.79 9.71
N ALA A 116 9.20 6.58 9.37
CA ALA A 116 8.74 5.61 10.34
C ALA A 116 9.92 5.09 11.19
N SER A 117 9.73 5.08 12.50
CA SER A 117 10.68 4.55 13.49
C SER A 117 10.68 3.03 13.55
N ASP A 118 9.50 2.40 13.41
CA ASP A 118 9.32 0.95 13.44
C ASP A 118 8.40 0.49 12.31
N ILE A 119 8.70 -0.68 11.75
CA ILE A 119 7.80 -1.44 10.88
C ILE A 119 7.32 -2.67 11.65
N HIS A 120 6.03 -2.73 11.92
CA HIS A 120 5.38 -3.86 12.57
C HIS A 120 4.76 -4.79 11.53
N LEU A 121 5.27 -6.00 11.46
CA LEU A 121 4.71 -7.12 10.70
C LEU A 121 3.95 -8.00 11.69
N GLU A 122 2.61 -8.06 11.58
CA GLU A 122 1.75 -8.81 12.49
C GLU A 122 0.99 -9.92 11.76
N PRO A 123 1.59 -11.12 11.63
CA PRO A 123 0.89 -12.28 11.13
C PRO A 123 -0.27 -12.66 12.06
N ARG A 124 -1.48 -12.82 11.51
CA ARG A 124 -2.61 -13.45 12.22
C ARG A 124 -3.18 -14.59 11.37
N ARG A 125 -4.07 -15.38 11.97
CA ARG A 125 -4.69 -16.54 11.30
C ARG A 125 -5.49 -16.14 10.06
N ASP A 126 -6.26 -15.06 10.17
CA ASP A 126 -7.22 -14.66 9.12
C ASP A 126 -6.64 -13.61 8.17
N SER A 127 -5.86 -12.66 8.69
CA SER A 127 -5.15 -11.65 7.90
C SER A 127 -3.88 -11.15 8.59
N GLY A 128 -2.82 -10.93 7.81
CA GLY A 128 -1.62 -10.24 8.26
C GLY A 128 -1.84 -8.73 8.25
N ARG A 129 -1.34 -8.02 9.26
CA ARG A 129 -1.37 -6.55 9.31
C ARG A 129 0.03 -5.98 9.29
N ILE A 130 0.21 -4.90 8.54
CA ILE A 130 1.44 -4.12 8.54
C ILE A 130 1.13 -2.74 9.10
N ARG A 131 1.89 -2.33 10.12
CA ARG A 131 1.75 -1.02 10.75
C ARG A 131 3.08 -0.30 10.84
N PHE A 132 3.09 1.01 10.67
CA PHE A 132 4.26 1.85 10.91
C PHE A 132 4.11 2.62 12.21
N ARG A 133 5.20 2.80 12.94
CA ARG A 133 5.26 3.77 14.03
C ARG A 133 5.85 5.07 13.54
N ILE A 134 5.01 6.09 13.45
CA ILE A 134 5.38 7.44 13.00
C ILE A 134 5.10 8.38 14.16
N ASP A 135 6.12 9.12 14.60
CA ASP A 135 6.02 10.05 15.73
C ASP A 135 5.39 9.42 16.99
N GLY A 136 5.73 8.15 17.26
CA GLY A 136 5.25 7.39 18.41
C GLY A 136 3.87 6.73 18.25
N VAL A 137 3.15 7.00 17.17
CA VAL A 137 1.78 6.47 16.93
C VAL A 137 1.82 5.35 15.88
N LEU A 138 1.03 4.29 16.12
CA LEU A 138 0.91 3.17 15.18
C LEU A 138 -0.16 3.44 14.11
N HIS A 139 0.26 3.42 12.85
CA HIS A 139 -0.57 3.62 11.68
C HIS A 139 -0.69 2.33 10.88
N GLY A 140 -1.91 1.85 10.63
CA GLY A 140 -2.14 0.72 9.72
C GLY A 140 -1.79 1.09 8.29
N VAL A 141 -0.93 0.31 7.62
CA VAL A 141 -0.44 0.59 6.27
C VAL A 141 -1.07 -0.35 5.26
N PHE A 142 -1.04 -1.65 5.56
CA PHE A 142 -1.56 -2.71 4.67
C PHE A 142 -2.15 -3.87 5.46
N GLU A 143 -3.09 -4.56 4.84
CA GLU A 143 -3.51 -5.90 5.24
C GLU A 143 -3.15 -6.88 4.12
N LEU A 144 -2.58 -8.04 4.48
CA LEU A 144 -2.10 -9.06 3.57
C LEU A 144 -2.78 -10.40 3.84
N PRO A 145 -3.09 -11.21 2.80
CA PRO A 145 -3.46 -12.60 3.01
C PRO A 145 -2.37 -13.36 3.79
N PRO A 146 -2.72 -14.34 4.64
CA PRO A 146 -1.76 -15.06 5.47
C PRO A 146 -0.58 -15.68 4.70
N ALA A 147 -0.82 -16.21 3.49
CA ALA A 147 0.24 -16.79 2.64
C ALA A 147 1.28 -15.73 2.24
N VAL A 148 0.83 -14.57 1.78
CA VAL A 148 1.71 -13.45 1.39
C VAL A 148 2.48 -12.93 2.60
N GLN A 149 1.81 -12.77 3.75
CA GLN A 149 2.46 -12.34 4.99
C GLN A 149 3.60 -13.29 5.42
N ASN A 150 3.41 -14.59 5.26
CA ASN A 150 4.44 -15.59 5.55
C ASN A 150 5.63 -15.46 4.61
N ALA A 151 5.39 -15.25 3.32
CA ALA A 151 6.45 -15.06 2.32
C ALA A 151 7.24 -13.76 2.58
N VAL A 152 6.55 -12.65 2.89
CA VAL A 152 7.17 -11.37 3.28
C VAL A 152 8.05 -11.55 4.53
N THR A 153 7.54 -12.25 5.55
CA THR A 153 8.30 -12.54 6.77
C THR A 153 9.57 -13.36 6.47
N ALA A 154 9.45 -14.38 5.62
CA ALA A 154 10.58 -15.19 5.18
C ALA A 154 11.60 -14.36 4.39
N ARG A 155 11.16 -13.45 3.52
CA ARG A 155 12.04 -12.56 2.78
C ARG A 155 12.82 -11.62 3.68
N ILE A 156 12.18 -11.03 4.69
CA ILE A 156 12.86 -10.21 5.71
C ILE A 156 13.93 -11.05 6.44
N LYS A 157 13.61 -12.31 6.79
CA LYS A 157 14.60 -13.21 7.39
C LYS A 157 15.81 -13.45 6.51
N ILE A 158 15.60 -13.73 5.22
CA ILE A 158 16.69 -13.92 4.25
C ILE A 158 17.57 -12.66 4.17
N LEU A 159 16.95 -11.49 3.99
CA LEU A 159 17.69 -10.21 3.88
C LEU A 159 18.51 -9.91 5.13
N ALA A 160 18.00 -10.26 6.31
CA ALA A 160 18.66 -10.05 7.59
C ALA A 160 19.64 -11.18 7.97
N ARG A 161 19.81 -12.19 7.10
CA ARG A 161 20.63 -13.41 7.33
C ARG A 161 20.19 -14.22 8.55
N MET A 162 18.89 -14.27 8.80
CA MET A 162 18.26 -15.11 9.83
C MET A 162 17.84 -16.48 9.25
N ASP A 163 17.64 -17.46 10.12
CA ASP A 163 17.17 -18.79 9.74
C ASP A 163 15.65 -18.76 9.46
N VAL A 164 15.28 -19.07 8.22
CA VAL A 164 13.90 -19.09 7.74
C VAL A 164 13.11 -20.26 8.34
N ALA A 165 13.75 -21.42 8.51
CA ALA A 165 13.12 -22.63 9.03
C ALA A 165 12.82 -22.50 10.54
N GLU A 166 13.66 -21.79 11.29
CA GLU A 166 13.46 -21.57 12.72
C GLU A 166 12.32 -20.57 13.00
N ARG A 167 11.28 -21.02 13.71
CA ARG A 167 10.07 -20.23 14.04
C ARG A 167 9.74 -20.20 15.53
N ARG A 168 10.46 -20.97 16.36
CA ARG A 168 10.17 -21.19 17.78
C ARG A 168 11.01 -20.31 18.70
N ARG A 169 12.12 -19.77 18.21
CA ARG A 169 13.03 -18.93 18.99
C ARG A 169 13.09 -17.51 18.43
N PRO A 170 13.23 -16.48 19.29
CA PRO A 170 13.55 -15.13 18.83
C PRO A 170 14.84 -15.12 18.00
N GLN A 171 14.88 -14.30 16.96
CA GLN A 171 16.03 -14.11 16.10
C GLN A 171 16.24 -12.62 15.84
N ASP A 172 17.50 -12.21 15.86
CA ASP A 172 17.92 -10.85 15.57
C ASP A 172 18.82 -10.85 14.34
N GLY A 173 18.57 -9.94 13.42
CA GLY A 173 19.34 -9.78 12.20
C GLY A 173 19.49 -8.32 11.84
N ARG A 174 20.38 -8.03 10.90
CA ARG A 174 20.63 -6.65 10.44
C ARG A 174 20.63 -6.61 8.93
N ILE A 175 19.80 -5.72 8.39
CA ILE A 175 19.76 -5.42 6.96
C ILE A 175 20.54 -4.12 6.74
N LYS A 176 21.40 -4.10 5.72
CA LYS A 176 21.98 -2.87 5.19
C LYS A 176 21.31 -2.61 3.85
N THR A 177 20.59 -1.51 3.75
CA THR A 177 19.98 -1.04 2.50
C THR A 177 20.53 0.35 2.16
N ARG A 178 20.65 0.65 0.87
CA ARG A 178 21.04 1.99 0.40
C ARG A 178 19.78 2.81 0.20
N SER A 179 19.79 4.06 0.66
CA SER A 179 18.71 4.97 0.30
C SER A 179 18.87 5.37 -1.18
N ALA A 180 17.78 5.80 -1.84
CA ALA A 180 17.87 6.33 -3.20
C ALA A 180 18.83 7.54 -3.32
N GLY A 181 19.25 8.15 -2.20
CA GLY A 181 20.24 9.23 -2.14
C GLY A 181 21.65 8.81 -1.73
N GLY A 182 21.91 7.53 -1.45
CA GLY A 182 23.20 7.02 -0.94
C GLY A 182 23.05 6.05 0.22
#